data_AF-A0AAW2XW77-F1
#
_entry.id   AF-A0AAW2XW77-F1
#
_cell.length_a   1.000
_cell.length_b   1.000
_cell.length_c   1.000
_cell.angle_alpha   90.00
_cell.angle_beta   90.00
_cell.angle_gamma   90.00
#
_symmetry.space_group_name_H-M   'P 1'
#
loop_
_entity.id
_entity.type
_entity.pdbx_description
1 polymer ?
#
loop_
_entity_poly.entity_id
_entity_poly.type
_entity_poly.pdbx_seq_one_letter_code
_entity_poly.pdbx_strand_id
1 'polypeptide(L)'
;MCAAPTPMSWKEEIIRFLTEGIEPESEKDAKKLRRKASHFIMVDGQLYKHGFSQPFLKCLTPEEGNYVLREIHEGICENHLGGRALAGKALRQGFFWPTMLLDAHELVKRCRACQEHANVNHQPAALMQPLESPCPFDQ
;
A
#
# COMPACT_ATOMS: atom_id res chain seq x y z
N MET A 1 -35.21 8.04 -2.27
CA MET A 1 -33.94 7.66 -2.91
C MET A 1 -33.13 6.93 -1.86
N CYS A 2 -33.04 5.60 -1.94
CA CYS A 2 -32.26 4.81 -0.99
C CYS A 2 -30.80 4.92 -1.40
N ALA A 3 -29.98 5.64 -0.63
CA ALA A 3 -28.54 5.62 -0.83
C ALA A 3 -28.06 4.17 -0.62
N ALA A 4 -27.43 3.59 -1.64
CA ALA A 4 -26.73 2.32 -1.48
C ALA A 4 -25.72 2.47 -0.33
N PRO A 5 -25.56 1.46 0.55
CA PRO A 5 -24.55 1.53 1.59
C PRO A 5 -23.21 1.76 0.92
N THR A 6 -22.59 2.91 1.21
CA THR A 6 -21.22 3.21 0.79
C THR A 6 -20.37 2.01 1.23
N PRO A 7 -19.51 1.45 0.36
CA PRO A 7 -18.68 0.31 0.75
C PRO A 7 -17.93 0.69 2.01
N MET A 8 -18.18 -0.06 3.10
CA MET A 8 -17.65 0.29 4.41
C MET A 8 -16.13 0.41 4.31
N SER A 9 -15.59 1.58 4.63
CA SER A 9 -14.15 1.81 4.68
C SER A 9 -13.52 0.75 5.59
N TRP A 10 -12.33 0.27 5.25
CA TRP A 10 -11.62 -0.79 6.01
C TRP A 10 -11.50 -0.48 7.52
N LYS A 11 -11.55 0.81 7.88
CA LYS A 11 -11.49 1.33 9.25
C LYS A 11 -12.82 1.24 10.01
N GLU A 12 -13.96 1.24 9.32
CA GLU A 12 -15.29 1.36 9.94
C GLU A 12 -15.63 0.15 10.82
N GLU A 13 -15.28 -1.06 10.38
CA GLU A 13 -15.45 -2.28 11.18
C GLU A 13 -14.69 -2.18 12.51
N ILE A 14 -13.48 -1.63 12.48
CA ILE A 14 -12.63 -1.46 13.67
C ILE A 14 -13.18 -0.34 14.54
N ILE A 15 -13.59 0.78 13.94
CA ILE A 15 -14.14 1.93 14.67
C ILE A 15 -15.40 1.49 15.42
N ARG A 16 -16.39 0.88 14.74
CA ARG A 16 -17.62 0.41 15.37
C ARG A 16 -17.36 -0.58 16.50
N PHE A 17 -16.40 -1.48 16.34
CA PHE A 17 -16.01 -2.38 17.42
C PHE A 17 -15.43 -1.63 18.62
N LEU A 18 -14.53 -0.67 18.39
CA LEU A 18 -13.89 0.09 19.47
C LEU A 18 -14.82 1.11 20.15
N THR A 19 -15.80 1.67 19.44
CA THR A 19 -16.71 2.70 19.97
C THR A 19 -18.04 2.15 20.48
N GLU A 20 -18.61 1.17 19.78
CA GLU A 20 -19.95 0.63 20.05
C GLU A 20 -19.91 -0.81 20.59
N GLY A 21 -18.75 -1.48 20.55
CA GLY A 21 -18.63 -2.88 20.98
C GLY A 21 -19.31 -3.89 20.05
N ILE A 22 -19.66 -3.49 18.82
CA ILE A 22 -20.35 -4.38 17.88
C ILE A 22 -19.40 -5.44 17.35
N GLU A 23 -19.76 -6.71 17.54
CA GLU A 23 -19.03 -7.86 17.03
C GLU A 23 -19.87 -8.67 16.03
N PRO A 24 -19.24 -9.40 15.09
CA PRO A 24 -19.90 -10.41 14.29
C PRO A 24 -20.54 -11.51 15.16
N GLU A 25 -21.68 -12.05 14.73
CA GLU A 25 -22.36 -13.15 15.42
C GLU A 25 -21.54 -14.45 15.44
N SER A 26 -20.74 -14.67 14.40
CA SER A 26 -19.78 -15.77 14.32
C SER A 26 -18.62 -15.55 15.30
N GLU A 27 -18.50 -16.40 16.32
CA GLU A 27 -17.40 -16.33 17.30
C GLU A 27 -16.01 -16.42 16.64
N LYS A 28 -15.90 -17.14 15.52
CA LYS A 28 -14.67 -17.20 14.73
C LYS A 28 -14.28 -15.83 14.19
N ASP A 29 -15.25 -15.07 13.69
CA ASP A 29 -15.01 -13.76 13.09
C ASP A 29 -14.91 -12.66 14.15
N ALA A 30 -15.67 -12.75 15.25
CA ALA A 30 -15.47 -11.92 16.43
C ALA A 30 -14.05 -12.05 16.98
N LYS A 31 -13.53 -13.28 17.14
CA LYS A 31 -12.15 -13.52 17.57
C LYS A 31 -11.11 -12.92 16.61
N LYS A 32 -11.35 -12.95 15.30
CA LYS A 32 -10.48 -12.27 14.32
C LYS A 32 -10.53 -10.76 14.49
N LEU A 33 -11.72 -10.19 14.67
CA LEU A 33 -11.91 -8.76 14.86
C LEU A 33 -11.23 -8.27 16.14
N ARG A 34 -11.41 -8.96 17.28
CA ARG A 34 -10.72 -8.65 18.54
C ARG A 34 -9.19 -8.61 18.35
N ARG A 35 -8.63 -9.61 17.66
CA ARG A 35 -7.19 -9.68 17.35
C ARG A 35 -6.73 -8.56 16.40
N LYS A 36 -7.55 -8.19 15.43
CA LYS A 36 -7.25 -7.10 14.50
C LYS A 36 -7.30 -5.76 15.24
N ALA A 37 -8.34 -5.52 16.02
CA ALA A 37 -8.61 -4.29 16.73
C ALA A 37 -7.63 -4.01 17.87
N SER A 38 -7.02 -5.03 18.49
CA SER A 38 -5.98 -4.83 19.51
C SER A 38 -4.74 -4.09 19.02
N HIS A 39 -4.58 -3.94 17.70
CA HIS A 39 -3.53 -3.13 17.09
C HIS A 39 -3.91 -1.66 16.91
N PHE A 40 -5.11 -1.25 17.34
CA PHE A 40 -5.65 0.08 17.11
C PHE A 40 -6.22 0.72 18.39
N ILE A 41 -6.32 2.04 18.38
CA ILE A 41 -6.90 2.85 19.44
C ILE A 41 -7.63 4.06 18.85
N MET A 42 -8.67 4.52 19.54
CA MET A 42 -9.35 5.78 19.25
C MET A 42 -8.75 6.91 20.08
N VAL A 43 -8.35 8.01 19.44
CA VAL A 43 -7.84 9.23 20.08
C VAL A 43 -8.51 10.42 19.39
N ASP A 44 -9.19 11.28 20.15
CA ASP A 44 -9.88 12.47 19.65
C ASP A 44 -10.75 12.22 18.40
N GLY A 45 -11.53 11.13 18.43
CA GLY A 45 -12.41 10.73 17.34
C GLY A 45 -11.71 10.15 16.10
N GLN A 46 -10.40 9.94 16.15
CA GLN A 46 -9.59 9.41 15.04
C GLN A 46 -9.01 8.04 15.40
N LEU A 47 -8.92 7.17 14.38
CA LEU A 47 -8.34 5.85 14.52
C LEU A 47 -6.82 5.92 14.34
N TYR A 48 -6.10 5.36 15.31
CA TYR A 48 -4.66 5.22 15.27
C TYR A 48 -4.27 3.75 15.35
N LYS A 49 -3.21 3.37 14.63
CA LYS A 49 -2.58 2.07 14.73
C LYS A 49 -1.35 2.15 15.64
N HIS A 50 -1.16 1.16 16.50
CA HIS A 50 0.09 0.98 17.22
C HIS A 50 1.25 0.77 16.23
N GLY A 51 2.23 1.68 16.29
CA GLY A 51 3.50 1.52 15.60
C GLY A 51 4.45 0.66 16.43
N PHE A 52 5.34 -0.08 15.76
CA PHE A 52 6.34 -0.88 16.46
C PHE A 52 7.41 -0.01 17.13
N SER A 53 7.83 1.06 16.44
CA SER A 53 8.86 2.01 16.91
C SER A 53 8.36 3.46 17.03
N GLN A 54 7.10 3.71 16.66
CA GLN A 54 6.47 5.03 16.69
C GLN A 54 5.21 4.95 17.53
N PRO A 55 4.95 5.96 18.40
CA PRO A 55 3.90 5.85 19.40
C PRO A 55 2.52 5.57 18.77
N PHE A 56 2.13 6.29 17.72
CA PHE A 56 0.88 6.06 17.00
C PHE A 56 0.96 6.47 15.53
N LEU A 57 0.29 5.70 14.66
CA LEU A 57 0.16 5.99 13.23
C LEU A 57 -1.30 6.35 12.92
N LYS A 58 -1.55 7.54 12.39
CA LYS A 58 -2.88 7.97 11.97
C LYS A 58 -3.38 7.10 10.81
N CYS A 59 -4.55 6.50 10.98
CA CYS A 59 -5.16 5.65 9.97
C CYS A 59 -5.89 6.50 8.94
N LEU A 60 -5.51 6.34 7.67
CA LEU A 60 -6.05 7.09 6.55
C LEU A 60 -7.01 6.24 5.72
N THR A 61 -7.95 6.90 5.03
CA THR A 61 -8.66 6.27 3.91
C THR A 61 -7.72 6.11 2.71
N PRO A 62 -8.06 5.24 1.73
CA PRO A 62 -7.29 5.14 0.50
C PRO A 62 -7.11 6.48 -0.23
N GLU A 63 -8.13 7.34 -0.21
CA GLU A 63 -8.11 8.67 -0.84
C GLU A 63 -7.14 9.62 -0.14
N GLU A 64 -7.21 9.70 1.19
CA GLU A 64 -6.27 10.47 2.02
C GLU A 64 -4.83 9.95 1.87
N GLY A 65 -4.64 8.63 1.86
CA GLY A 65 -3.35 7.98 1.66
C GLY A 65 -2.76 8.30 0.28
N ASN A 66 -3.58 8.28 -0.77
CA ASN A 66 -3.14 8.66 -2.11
C ASN A 66 -2.69 10.13 -2.20
N TYR A 67 -3.40 11.04 -1.53
CA TYR A 67 -2.96 12.43 -1.42
C TYR A 67 -1.60 12.54 -0.74
N VAL A 68 -1.43 11.91 0.42
CA VAL A 68 -0.14 11.88 1.14
C VAL A 68 0.98 11.32 0.28
N LEU A 69 0.74 10.23 -0.46
CA LEU A 69 1.75 9.67 -1.35
C LEU A 69 2.18 10.66 -2.44
N ARG A 70 1.23 11.36 -3.08
CA ARG A 70 1.52 12.37 -4.10
C ARG A 70 2.33 13.53 -3.54
N GLU A 71 1.93 14.09 -2.40
CA GLU A 71 2.68 15.17 -1.74
C GLU A 71 4.12 14.75 -1.41
N ILE A 72 4.34 13.51 -0.96
CA ILE A 72 5.68 13.02 -0.65
C ILE A 72 6.51 12.76 -1.93
N HIS A 73 5.87 12.31 -3.01
CA HIS A 73 6.51 11.90 -4.25
C HIS A 73 6.82 13.09 -5.18
N GLU A 74 5.85 13.99 -5.36
CA GLU A 74 5.81 15.08 -6.34
C GLU A 74 5.85 16.47 -5.68
N GLY A 75 5.87 16.57 -4.35
CA GLY A 75 5.94 17.85 -3.65
C GLY A 75 7.25 18.59 -3.90
N ILE A 76 7.38 19.79 -3.32
CA ILE A 76 8.43 20.80 -3.57
C ILE A 76 9.89 20.27 -3.54
N CYS A 77 10.13 19.16 -2.82
CA CYS A 77 11.45 18.52 -2.73
C CYS A 77 11.54 17.20 -3.50
N GLU A 78 10.75 17.00 -4.57
CA GLU A 78 10.69 15.88 -5.53
C GLU A 78 11.76 14.80 -5.30
N ASN A 79 11.50 13.84 -4.41
CA ASN A 79 12.50 12.82 -4.08
C ASN A 79 12.39 11.58 -4.98
N HIS A 80 11.43 11.55 -5.92
CA HIS A 80 11.11 10.45 -6.85
C HIS A 80 11.42 9.05 -6.28
N LEU A 81 10.98 8.82 -5.05
CA LEU A 81 11.34 7.64 -4.28
C LEU A 81 10.70 6.39 -4.90
N GLY A 82 11.43 5.28 -4.93
CA GLY A 82 10.84 3.97 -5.26
C GLY A 82 9.72 3.59 -4.28
N GLY A 83 8.75 2.77 -4.73
CA GLY A 83 7.50 2.49 -3.99
C GLY A 83 7.70 2.08 -2.52
N ARG A 84 8.66 1.20 -2.23
CA ARG A 84 8.99 0.80 -0.85
C ARG A 84 9.53 1.96 0.00
N ALA A 85 10.41 2.79 -0.57
CA ALA A 85 10.97 3.94 0.13
C ALA A 85 9.92 5.02 0.38
N LEU A 86 9.01 5.22 -0.58
CA LEU A 86 7.88 6.13 -0.49
C LEU A 86 6.91 5.70 0.63
N ALA A 87 6.45 4.45 0.63
CA ALA A 87 5.60 3.91 1.70
C ALA A 87 6.28 3.98 3.07
N GLY A 88 7.59 3.67 3.13
CA GLY A 88 8.38 3.81 4.35
C GLY A 88 8.48 5.26 4.85
N LYS A 89 8.52 6.25 3.95
CA LYS A 89 8.52 7.68 4.32
C LYS A 89 7.15 8.09 4.88
N ALA A 90 6.05 7.66 4.27
CA ALA A 90 4.70 7.88 4.80
C ALA A 90 4.51 7.28 6.21
N LEU A 91 4.99 6.04 6.43
CA LEU A 91 5.02 5.44 7.78
C LEU A 91 5.85 6.27 8.77
N ARG A 92 7.05 6.71 8.37
CA ARG A 92 7.90 7.55 9.21
C ARG A 92 7.28 8.91 9.54
N GLN A 93 6.41 9.43 8.68
CA GLN A 93 5.63 10.64 8.93
C GLN A 93 4.39 10.40 9.81
N GLY A 94 4.10 9.15 10.18
CA GLY A 94 3.03 8.81 11.11
C GLY A 94 1.72 8.42 10.44
N PHE A 95 1.72 8.02 9.17
CA PHE A 95 0.50 7.62 8.45
C PHE A 95 0.45 6.12 8.17
N PHE A 96 -0.75 5.54 8.19
CA PHE A 96 -0.98 4.13 7.89
C PHE A 96 -2.29 3.89 7.14
N TRP A 97 -2.26 2.98 6.17
CA TRP A 97 -3.43 2.32 5.61
C TRP A 97 -3.02 0.95 5.02
N PRO A 98 -3.95 -0.04 4.92
CA PRO A 98 -3.58 -1.43 4.60
C PRO A 98 -2.88 -1.61 3.25
N THR A 99 -3.25 -0.82 2.24
CA THR A 99 -2.77 -0.96 0.87
C THR A 99 -1.60 -0.04 0.54
N MET A 100 -1.04 0.68 1.52
CA MET A 100 -0.07 1.76 1.27
C MET A 100 1.15 1.39 0.45
N LEU A 101 1.64 0.15 0.59
CA LEU A 101 2.76 -0.34 -0.19
C LEU A 101 2.37 -0.53 -1.66
N LEU A 102 1.21 -1.15 -1.92
CA LEU A 102 0.70 -1.36 -3.27
C LEU A 102 0.41 -0.01 -3.94
N ASP A 103 -0.24 0.89 -3.22
CA ASP A 103 -0.60 2.22 -3.73
C ASP A 103 0.66 3.05 -4.06
N ALA A 104 1.70 2.97 -3.22
CA ALA A 104 2.97 3.63 -3.47
C ALA A 104 3.70 3.03 -4.70
N HIS A 105 3.67 1.71 -4.87
CA HIS A 105 4.23 1.07 -6.06
C HIS A 105 3.48 1.48 -7.34
N GLU A 106 2.16 1.52 -7.29
CA GLU A 106 1.35 1.89 -8.45
C GLU A 106 1.53 3.36 -8.83
N LEU A 107 1.66 4.25 -7.84
CA LEU A 107 1.99 5.67 -8.08
C LEU A 107 3.33 5.81 -8.82
N VAL A 108 4.40 5.21 -8.28
CA VAL A 108 5.74 5.29 -8.86
C VAL A 108 5.78 4.66 -10.24
N LYS A 109 5.05 3.54 -10.44
CA LYS A 109 4.95 2.86 -11.73
C LYS A 109 4.29 3.74 -12.79
N ARG A 110 3.32 4.58 -12.42
CA ARG A 110 2.63 5.51 -13.34
C ARG A 110 3.36 6.84 -13.54
N CYS A 111 4.33 7.16 -12.68
CA CYS A 111 5.08 8.41 -12.76
C CYS A 111 6.04 8.40 -13.96
N ARG A 112 5.82 9.30 -14.92
CA ARG A 112 6.66 9.44 -16.11
C ARG A 112 8.11 9.75 -15.78
N ALA A 113 8.36 10.70 -14.88
CA ALA A 113 9.72 11.05 -14.46
C ALA A 113 10.45 9.84 -13.86
N CYS A 114 9.78 9.02 -13.05
CA CYS A 114 10.38 7.78 -12.55
C CYS A 114 10.63 6.75 -13.65
N GLN A 115 9.75 6.64 -14.65
CA GLN A 115 9.95 5.71 -15.78
C GLN A 115 11.14 6.12 -16.65
N GLU A 116 11.30 7.40 -16.93
CA GLU A 116 12.38 7.94 -17.77
C GLU A 116 13.75 7.84 -17.09
N HIS A 117 13.81 7.96 -15.76
CA HIS A 117 15.05 7.97 -14.98
C HIS A 117 15.29 6.68 -14.18
N ALA A 118 14.49 5.63 -14.41
CA ALA A 118 14.70 4.34 -13.77
C ALA A 118 16.02 3.73 -14.24
N ASN A 119 16.77 3.13 -13.31
CA ASN A 119 17.96 2.36 -13.66
C ASN A 119 17.57 1.18 -14.56
N VAL A 120 17.91 1.26 -15.84
CA VAL A 120 17.76 0.14 -16.77
C VAL A 120 18.80 -0.91 -16.39
N ASN A 121 18.36 -2.15 -16.17
CA ASN A 121 19.30 -3.24 -15.96
C ASN A 121 20.00 -3.55 -17.28
N HIS A 122 21.19 -2.99 -17.49
CA HIS A 122 22.02 -3.21 -18.67
C HIS A 122 22.72 -4.57 -18.68
N GLN A 123 22.26 -5.54 -17.88
CA GLN A 123 22.72 -6.93 -18.00
C GLN A 123 22.46 -7.38 -19.45
N PRO A 124 23.50 -7.68 -20.23
CA PRO A 124 23.31 -8.17 -21.58
C PRO A 124 22.50 -9.47 -21.50
N ALA A 125 21.48 -9.59 -22.35
CA ALA A 125 20.87 -10.89 -22.57
C ALA A 125 21.97 -11.86 -22.98
N ALA A 126 22.02 -13.04 -22.35
CA ALA A 126 22.97 -14.06 -22.76
C ALA A 126 22.80 -14.33 -24.27
N LEU A 127 23.91 -14.38 -25.01
CA LEU A 127 23.87 -14.70 -26.43
C LEU A 127 23.24 -16.08 -26.60
N MET A 128 22.09 -16.13 -27.29
CA MET A 128 21.50 -17.40 -27.68
C MET A 128 22.45 -18.06 -28.68
N GLN A 129 23.04 -19.19 -28.30
CA GLN A 129 23.86 -19.97 -29.21
C GLN A 129 22.92 -20.68 -30.20
N PRO A 130 23.02 -20.40 -31.52
CA PRO A 130 22.26 -21.13 -32.51
C PRO A 130 22.64 -22.60 -32.44
N LEU A 131 21.66 -23.50 -32.43
CA LEU A 131 21.92 -24.92 -32.62
C LEU A 131 22.31 -25.10 -34.09
N GLU A 132 23.54 -25.56 -34.36
CA GLU A 132 23.93 -25.91 -35.72
C GLU A 132 23.14 -27.15 -36.16
N SER A 133 22.40 -27.03 -37.26
CA SER A 133 21.72 -28.17 -37.87
C SER A 133 22.77 -29.08 -38.50
N PRO A 134 22.83 -30.38 -38.15
CA PRO A 134 23.91 -31.27 -38.59
C PRO A 134 23.84 -31.66 -40.08
N CYS A 135 22.76 -31.34 -40.80
CA CYS A 135 22.57 -31.79 -42.17
C CYS A 135 22.17 -30.65 -43.11
N PRO A 136 22.89 -30.41 -44.23
CA PRO A 136 22.36 -29.67 -45.34
C PRO A 136 21.24 -30.49 -46.00
N PHE A 137 20.14 -29.83 -46.37
CA PHE A 137 19.13 -30.45 -47.22
C PHE A 137 19.74 -30.60 -48.61
N ASP A 138 20.14 -31.83 -48.97
CA ASP A 138 20.57 -32.16 -50.32
C ASP A 138 19.41 -31.92 -51.32
N GLN A 139 19.70 -31.22 -52.42
CA GLN A 139 18.77 -30.90 -53.51
C GLN A 139 18.63 -32.05 -54.51
#